data_AF-A0A1G6Y9F2-F1
#
_entry.id   AF-A0A1G6Y9F2-F1
#
_cell.length_a   1.000
_cell.length_b   1.000
_cell.length_c   1.000
_cell.angle_alpha   90.00
_cell.angle_beta   90.00
_cell.angle_gamma   90.00
#
_symmetry.space_group_name_H-M   'P 1'
#
loop_
_entity.id
_entity.type
_entity.pdbx_description
1 polymer ?
#
loop_
_entity_poly.entity_id
_entity_poly.type
_entity_poly.pdbx_seq_one_letter_code
_entity_poly.pdbx_strand_id
1 'polypeptide(L)'
;MSDRLVSWLRTVVPVAWSALVAWLVSLGAPDYLTTALGGAAELLVVPIVVGAVYPIARTIETRLPDWLTRVLLGSAKPPTYRRTDH
;
A
#
# COMPACT_ATOMS: atom_id res chain seq x y z
N MET A 1 23.21 -5.73 -4.20
CA MET A 1 22.01 -6.09 -3.41
C MET A 1 21.71 -7.53 -3.75
N SER A 2 21.67 -8.44 -2.76
CA SER A 2 21.57 -9.89 -3.04
C SER A 2 20.22 -10.23 -3.66
N ASP A 3 20.19 -11.02 -4.74
CA ASP A 3 18.94 -11.43 -5.42
C ASP A 3 17.96 -12.15 -4.48
N ARG A 4 18.49 -12.84 -3.46
CA ARG A 4 17.69 -13.47 -2.40
C ARG A 4 16.90 -12.46 -1.57
N LEU A 5 17.51 -11.32 -1.22
CA LEU A 5 16.85 -10.23 -0.50
C LEU A 5 15.74 -9.61 -1.35
N VAL A 6 16.00 -9.38 -2.64
CA VAL A 6 14.99 -8.82 -3.56
C VAL A 6 13.82 -9.79 -3.75
N SER A 7 14.11 -11.09 -3.88
CA SER A 7 13.10 -12.14 -3.98
C SER A 7 12.23 -12.21 -2.71
N TRP A 8 12.84 -12.17 -1.52
CA TRP A 8 12.12 -12.17 -0.25
C TRP A 8 11.30 -10.90 -0.02
N LEU A 9 11.82 -9.72 -0.37
CA LEU A 9 11.05 -8.47 -0.30
C LEU A 9 9.82 -8.52 -1.21
N ARG A 10 9.96 -9.04 -2.43
CA ARG A 10 8.85 -9.15 -3.39
C ARG A 10 7.71 -10.04 -2.93
N THR A 11 7.93 -10.92 -1.95
CA THR A 11 6.88 -11.76 -1.38
C THR A 11 6.34 -11.22 -0.06
N VAL A 12 7.21 -10.73 0.82
CA VAL A 12 6.81 -10.26 2.15
C VAL A 12 6.09 -8.91 2.08
N VAL A 13 6.54 -8.00 1.21
CA VAL A 13 5.94 -6.66 1.12
C VAL A 13 4.47 -6.73 0.69
N PRO A 14 4.08 -7.47 -0.38
CA PRO A 14 2.66 -7.63 -0.74
C PRO A 14 1.82 -8.29 0.36
N VAL A 15 2.39 -9.27 1.08
CA VAL A 15 1.70 -9.97 2.18
C VAL A 15 1.47 -9.02 3.36
N ALA A 16 2.46 -8.23 3.74
CA ALA A 16 2.35 -7.25 4.81
C ALA A 16 1.29 -6.18 4.50
N TRP A 17 1.23 -5.69 3.26
CA TRP A 17 0.18 -4.76 2.83
C TRP A 17 -1.20 -5.38 2.86
N SER A 18 -1.34 -6.63 2.39
CA SER A 18 -2.62 -7.36 2.45
C SER A 18 -3.09 -7.54 3.89
N ALA A 19 -2.18 -7.91 4.80
CA ALA A 19 -2.48 -8.05 6.21
C ALA A 19 -2.89 -6.72 6.85
N LEU A 20 -2.21 -5.61 6.51
CA LEU A 20 -2.56 -4.27 6.97
C LEU A 20 -3.96 -3.86 6.51
N VAL A 21 -4.29 -4.08 5.24
CA VAL A 21 -5.63 -3.78 4.69
C VAL A 21 -6.69 -4.64 5.40
N ALA A 22 -6.46 -5.94 5.56
CA ALA A 22 -7.37 -6.83 6.26
C ALA A 22 -7.59 -6.39 7.71
N TRP A 23 -6.53 -5.99 8.41
CA TRP A 23 -6.62 -5.43 9.75
C TRP A 23 -7.43 -4.15 9.79
N LEU A 24 -7.21 -3.21 8.87
CA LEU A 24 -7.99 -1.98 8.77
C LEU A 24 -9.47 -2.23 8.50
N VAL A 25 -9.79 -3.19 7.63
CA VAL A 25 -11.18 -3.61 7.39
C VAL A 25 -11.79 -4.26 8.65
N SER A 26 -11.00 -5.04 9.39
CA SER A 26 -11.46 -5.68 10.64
C SER A 26 -11.79 -4.70 11.77
N LEU A 27 -11.22 -3.48 11.74
CA LEU A 27 -11.60 -2.41 12.67
C LEU A 27 -13.03 -1.90 12.43
N GLY A 28 -13.62 -2.22 11.28
CA GLY A 28 -14.98 -1.81 10.90
C GLY A 28 -15.05 -0.35 10.43
N ALA A 29 -16.20 0.02 9.86
CA ALA A 29 -16.49 1.42 9.56
C ALA A 29 -16.90 2.16 10.83
N PRO A 30 -16.40 3.39 11.03
CA PRO A 30 -16.92 4.29 12.06
C PRO A 30 -18.43 4.51 11.92
N ASP A 31 -19.12 4.68 13.05
CA ASP A 31 -20.58 4.83 13.09
C ASP A 31 -21.10 6.00 12.22
N TYR A 32 -20.33 7.07 12.06
CA TYR A 32 -20.70 8.19 11.19
C TYR A 32 -20.70 7.82 9.70
N LEU A 33 -19.86 6.85 9.28
CA LEU A 33 -19.82 6.33 7.92
C LEU A 33 -20.94 5.30 7.71
N THR A 34 -21.15 4.38 8.64
CA THR A 34 -22.24 3.38 8.52
C THR A 34 -23.62 4.04 8.52
N THR A 35 -23.80 5.10 9.31
CA THR A 35 -25.06 5.88 9.34
C THR A 35 -25.29 6.66 8.04
N ALA A 36 -24.24 7.23 7.44
CA ALA A 36 -24.35 8.00 6.20
C ALA A 36 -24.49 7.10 4.95
N LEU A 37 -23.86 5.92 4.95
CA LEU A 37 -23.87 4.99 3.81
C LEU A 37 -25.02 3.96 3.90
N GLY A 38 -25.63 3.78 5.07
CA GLY A 38 -26.68 2.78 5.29
C GLY A 38 -26.24 1.37 4.89
N GLY A 39 -27.11 0.63 4.21
CA GLY A 39 -26.82 -0.73 3.75
C GLY A 39 -25.68 -0.85 2.72
N ALA A 40 -25.23 0.26 2.13
CA ALA A 40 -24.08 0.26 1.21
C ALA A 40 -22.72 0.29 1.94
N ALA A 41 -22.70 0.44 3.28
CA ALA A 41 -21.48 0.53 4.06
C ALA A 41 -20.58 -0.70 3.89
N GLU A 42 -21.11 -1.92 3.99
CA GLU A 42 -20.32 -3.15 3.82
C GLU A 42 -19.66 -3.26 2.43
N LEU A 43 -20.37 -2.81 1.38
CA LEU A 43 -19.86 -2.85 0.00
C LEU A 43 -18.77 -1.79 -0.24
N LEU A 44 -18.86 -0.65 0.43
CA LEU A 44 -17.99 0.50 0.18
C LEU A 44 -16.81 0.59 1.15
N VAL A 45 -16.85 -0.10 2.29
CA VAL A 45 -15.75 -0.12 3.26
C VAL A 45 -14.45 -0.60 2.63
N VAL A 46 -14.47 -1.73 1.92
CA VAL A 46 -13.25 -2.29 1.32
C VAL A 46 -12.60 -1.35 0.30
N PRO A 47 -13.31 -0.84 -0.74
CA PRO A 47 -12.69 0.06 -1.70
C PRO A 47 -12.26 1.41 -1.08
N ILE A 48 -12.97 1.91 -0.06
CA ILE A 48 -12.55 3.11 0.67
C ILE A 48 -11.24 2.86 1.42
N VAL A 49 -11.13 1.74 2.15
CA VAL A 49 -9.91 1.38 2.89
C VAL A 49 -8.75 1.20 1.91
N VAL A 50 -8.93 0.46 0.83
CA VAL A 50 -7.90 0.28 -0.21
C VAL A 50 -7.49 1.62 -0.83
N GLY A 51 -8.46 2.49 -1.13
CA GLY A 51 -8.20 3.82 -1.69
C GLY A 51 -7.50 4.77 -0.71
N ALA A 52 -7.74 4.63 0.59
CA ALA A 52 -7.12 5.45 1.64
C ALA A 52 -5.72 4.97 2.03
N VAL A 53 -5.43 3.68 1.88
CA VAL A 53 -4.12 3.10 2.24
C VAL A 53 -2.97 3.75 1.48
N TYR A 54 -3.13 3.98 0.17
CA TYR A 54 -2.09 4.62 -0.64
C TYR A 54 -1.74 6.06 -0.22
N PRO A 55 -2.69 7.01 -0.09
CA PRO A 55 -2.37 8.38 0.34
C PRO A 55 -1.83 8.43 1.78
N ILE A 56 -2.29 7.54 2.68
CA ILE A 56 -1.72 7.42 4.02
C ILE A 56 -0.27 6.95 3.93
N ALA A 57 0.00 5.90 3.15
CA ALA A 57 1.35 5.38 2.93
C ALA A 57 2.29 6.44 2.35
N ARG A 58 1.79 7.22 1.37
CA ARG A 58 2.49 8.35 0.74
C ARG A 58 2.81 9.47 1.74
N THR A 59 1.90 9.73 2.68
CA THR A 59 2.11 10.73 3.74
C THR A 59 3.15 10.25 4.75
N ILE A 60 3.11 8.96 5.11
CA ILE A 60 4.09 8.34 5.99
C ILE A 60 5.47 8.32 5.33
N GLU A 61 5.56 8.10 4.01
CA GLU A 61 6.80 8.17 3.23
C GLU A 61 7.54 9.50 3.45
N THR A 62 6.84 10.63 3.55
CA THR A 62 7.49 11.94 3.81
C THR A 62 8.20 12.04 5.15
N ARG A 63 7.91 11.12 6.09
CA ARG A 63 8.49 11.08 7.45
C ARG A 63 9.44 9.91 7.67
N LEU A 64 9.57 9.00 6.70
CA LEU A 64 10.41 7.82 6.82
C LEU A 64 11.77 8.03 6.13
N PRO A 65 12.84 7.42 6.64
CA PRO A 65 14.15 7.45 5.99
C PRO A 65 14.13 6.68 4.66
N ASP A 66 14.85 7.18 3.66
CA ASP A 66 14.89 6.70 2.26
C ASP A 66 15.08 5.19 2.07
N TRP A 67 15.80 4.54 2.99
CA TRP A 67 16.02 3.10 2.93
C TRP A 67 14.75 2.31 3.23
N LEU A 68 13.89 2.82 4.13
CA LEU A 68 12.68 2.16 4.58
C LEU A 68 11.53 2.34 3.58
N THR A 69 11.44 3.51 2.95
CA THR A 69 10.51 3.77 1.84
C THR A 69 10.81 2.90 0.62
N ARG A 70 12.09 2.75 0.26
CA ARG A 70 12.50 1.82 -0.81
C ARG A 70 12.15 0.35 -0.52
N VAL A 71 12.15 -0.06 0.74
CA VAL A 71 11.79 -1.41 1.17
C VAL A 71 10.26 -1.61 1.14
N LEU A 72 9.49 -0.66 1.69
CA LEU A 72 8.04 -0.81 1.88
C LEU A 72 7.19 -0.47 0.65
N LEU A 73 7.60 0.54 -0.13
CA LEU A 73 6.86 1.03 -1.30
C LEU A 73 7.45 0.51 -2.62
N GLY A 74 8.53 -0.26 -2.52
CA GLY A 74 9.36 -0.62 -3.65
C GLY A 74 10.22 0.56 -4.08
N SER A 75 11.44 0.25 -4.53
CA SER A 75 12.30 1.23 -5.17
C SER A 75 11.61 1.78 -6.41
N ALA A 76 10.97 2.94 -6.31
CA ALA A 76 10.51 3.76 -7.44
C ALA A 76 11.72 4.37 -8.18
N LYS A 77 12.67 3.52 -8.59
CA LYS A 77 13.75 3.95 -9.48
C LYS A 77 13.11 4.06 -10.86
N PRO A 78 13.04 5.25 -11.47
CA PRO A 78 12.49 5.39 -12.80
C PRO A 78 13.25 4.45 -13.75
N PRO A 79 12.56 3.65 -14.59
CA PRO A 79 13.22 2.76 -15.53
C PRO A 79 14.02 3.61 -16.51
N THR A 80 15.35 3.45 -16.51
CA THR A 80 16.21 4.00 -17.56
C THR A 80 16.07 3.11 -18.78
N TYR A 81 15.17 3.49 -19.68
CA TYR A 81 15.13 2.88 -21.01
C TYR A 81 16.42 3.26 -21.72
N ARG A 82 17.28 2.26 -21.97
CA ARG A 82 18.40 2.44 -22.89
C ARG A 82 17.77 2.64 -24.26
N ARG A 83 17.97 3.83 -24.84
CA ARG A 83 17.57 4.11 -26.22
C ARG A 83 18.34 3.12 -27.11
N THR A 84 17.64 2.15 -27.67
CA THR A 84 18.20 1.30 -28.73
C THR A 84 18.16 2.15 -29.98
N ASP A 85 19.30 2.72 -30.34
CA ASP A 85 19.47 3.38 -31.63
C ASP A 85 19.56 2.26 -32.68
N HIS A 86 18.53 2.17 -33.53
CA HIS A 86 18.48 1.32 -34.72
C HIS A 86 18.83 2.15 -35.96
#